data_AF-A0A970W089-F1
#
_entry.id   AF-A0A970W089-F1
#
_cell.length_a   1.000
_cell.length_b   1.000
_cell.length_c   1.000
_cell.angle_alpha   90.00
_cell.angle_beta   90.00
_cell.angle_gamma   90.00
#
_symmetry.space_group_name_H-M   'P 1'
#
loop_
_entity.id
_entity.type
_entity.pdbx_description
1 polymer ?
#
loop_
_entity_poly.entity_id
_entity_poly.type
_entity_poly.pdbx_seq_one_letter_code
_entity_poly.pdbx_strand_id
1 'polypeptide(L)'
;MISRTKQAIQEALDQARVIDPHCHLRLDRPAADNLADLLFYHHLWIELVSSGLPPYEVTREGLPQELADPQMEPLERARRALPYLKHVRSTTIGLFWRWLLRDLYGV
;
A
#
# COMPACT_ATOMS: atom_id res chain seq x y z
N MET A 1 -18.01 -6.76 -23.22
CA MET A 1 -18.29 -8.18 -22.89
C MET A 1 -16.95 -8.90 -22.83
N ILE A 2 -16.60 -9.53 -21.71
CA ILE A 2 -15.34 -10.30 -21.60
C ILE A 2 -15.50 -11.59 -22.42
N SER A 3 -14.48 -11.96 -23.20
CA SER A 3 -14.51 -13.22 -23.98
C SER A 3 -14.59 -14.43 -23.05
N ARG A 4 -15.31 -15.48 -23.44
CA ARG A 4 -15.34 -16.77 -22.72
C ARG A 4 -13.94 -17.30 -22.42
N THR A 5 -12.99 -17.11 -23.34
CA THR A 5 -11.58 -17.50 -23.13
C THR A 5 -10.95 -16.73 -21.98
N LYS A 6 -11.19 -15.41 -21.91
CA LYS A 6 -10.65 -14.58 -20.81
C LYS A 6 -11.27 -14.97 -19.47
N GLN A 7 -12.57 -15.26 -19.46
CA GLN A 7 -13.26 -15.71 -18.25
C GLN A 7 -12.70 -17.06 -17.76
N ALA A 8 -12.53 -18.04 -18.65
CA ALA A 8 -11.98 -19.34 -18.28
C ALA A 8 -10.53 -19.23 -17.75
N ILE A 9 -9.71 -18.35 -18.34
CA ILE A 9 -8.35 -18.09 -17.83
C ILE A 9 -8.42 -17.45 -16.43
N GLN A 10 -9.28 -16.45 -16.23
CA GLN A 10 -9.42 -15.80 -14.93
C GLN A 10 -9.85 -16.78 -13.84
N GLU A 11 -10.88 -17.60 -14.12
CA GLU A 11 -11.37 -18.63 -13.19
C GLU A 11 -10.28 -19.64 -12.81
N ALA A 12 -9.44 -20.04 -13.78
CA ALA A 12 -8.33 -20.94 -13.52
C ALA A 12 -7.23 -20.30 -12.66
N LEU A 13 -6.94 -19.00 -12.89
CA LEU A 13 -5.94 -18.25 -12.10
C LEU A 13 -6.44 -18.00 -10.67
N ASP A 14 -7.72 -17.65 -10.50
CA ASP A 14 -8.31 -17.34 -9.18
C ASP A 14 -8.34 -18.57 -8.26
N GLN A 15 -8.40 -19.78 -8.82
CA GLN A 15 -8.39 -21.04 -8.06
C GLN A 15 -6.98 -21.55 -7.75
N ALA A 16 -5.94 -20.98 -8.37
CA ALA A 16 -4.59 -21.43 -8.16
C ALA A 16 -4.11 -21.06 -6.74
N ARG A 17 -3.63 -22.05 -5.97
CA ARG A 17 -3.00 -21.80 -4.68
C ARG A 17 -1.72 -20.98 -4.89
N VAL A 18 -1.67 -19.80 -4.28
CA VAL A 18 -0.45 -18.99 -4.25
C VAL A 18 0.46 -19.50 -3.15
N ILE A 19 1.72 -19.78 -3.51
CA ILE A 19 2.83 -20.03 -2.58
C ILE A 19 3.86 -18.95 -2.90
N ASP A 20 4.08 -18.02 -1.97
CA ASP A 20 5.08 -16.97 -2.14
C ASP A 20 6.47 -17.52 -1.74
N PRO A 21 7.38 -17.72 -2.70
CA PRO A 21 8.71 -18.25 -2.42
C PRO A 21 9.65 -17.18 -1.84
N HIS A 22 9.28 -15.89 -1.85
CA HIS A 22 10.16 -14.81 -1.42
C HIS A 22 9.38 -13.59 -0.92
N CYS A 23 9.30 -13.45 0.41
CA CYS A 23 8.73 -12.28 1.06
C CYS A 23 9.63 -11.75 2.18
N HIS A 24 9.34 -10.52 2.60
CA HIS A 24 9.97 -9.88 3.77
C HIS A 24 8.96 -9.70 4.91
N LEU A 25 8.04 -10.65 5.09
CA LEU A 25 7.08 -10.62 6.18
C LEU A 25 7.79 -10.89 7.52
N ARG A 26 7.33 -10.21 8.57
CA ARG A 26 7.74 -10.49 9.94
C ARG A 26 7.17 -11.83 10.37
N LEU A 27 8.00 -12.70 10.95
CA LEU A 27 7.59 -14.04 11.38
C LEU A 27 6.62 -14.02 12.57
N ASP A 28 6.83 -13.10 13.51
CA ASP A 28 6.03 -12.93 14.73
C ASP A 28 4.72 -12.16 14.48
N ARG A 29 4.68 -11.39 13.39
CA ARG A 29 3.54 -10.53 13.05
C ARG A 29 3.48 -10.27 11.54
N PRO A 30 2.97 -11.23 10.76
CA PRO A 30 2.99 -11.14 9.29
C PRO A 30 2.02 -10.09 8.72
N ALA A 31 1.13 -9.54 9.53
CA ALA A 31 0.22 -8.47 9.15
C ALA A 31 0.74 -7.09 9.59
N ALA A 32 0.30 -6.05 8.89
CA ALA A 32 0.47 -4.67 9.34
C ALA A 32 -0.21 -4.43 10.70
N ASP A 33 0.39 -3.59 11.55
CA ASP A 33 -0.19 -3.20 12.83
C ASP A 33 -1.30 -2.16 12.64
N ASN A 34 -1.18 -1.31 11.61
CA ASN A 34 -2.15 -0.24 11.32
C ASN A 34 -2.07 0.21 9.84
N LEU A 35 -2.99 1.09 9.42
CA LEU A 35 -3.05 1.61 8.05
C LEU A 35 -1.78 2.37 7.61
N ALA A 36 -1.10 3.06 8.53
CA ALA A 36 0.11 3.81 8.23
C ALA A 36 1.25 2.89 7.79
N ASP A 37 1.34 1.67 8.32
CA ASP A 37 2.35 0.69 7.90
C ASP A 37 2.18 0.27 6.44
N LEU A 38 0.92 0.20 5.96
CA LEU A 38 0.61 -0.11 4.56
C LEU A 38 0.83 1.11 3.66
N LEU A 39 0.35 2.28 4.09
CA LEU A 39 0.41 3.52 3.33
C LEU A 39 1.85 4.04 3.17
N PHE A 40 2.68 3.87 4.20
CA PHE A 40 4.08 4.29 4.19
C PHE A 40 5.05 3.14 3.95
N TYR A 41 4.56 1.98 3.51
CA TYR A 41 5.44 1.00 2.90
C TYR A 41 6.16 1.65 1.72
N HIS A 42 7.46 1.37 1.60
CA HIS A 42 8.38 2.17 0.80
C HIS A 42 7.93 2.38 -0.66
N HIS A 43 7.24 1.42 -1.27
CA HIS A 43 6.71 1.58 -2.64
C HIS A 43 5.75 2.77 -2.77
N LEU A 44 4.77 2.90 -1.88
CA LEU A 44 3.79 3.99 -1.96
C LEU A 44 4.36 5.29 -1.37
N TRP A 45 5.14 5.20 -0.29
CA TRP A 45 5.81 6.37 0.31
C TRP A 45 6.70 7.10 -0.70
N ILE A 46 7.53 6.38 -1.46
CA ILE A 46 8.44 6.99 -2.45
C ILE A 46 7.64 7.76 -3.50
N GLU A 47 6.54 7.21 -4.01
CA GLU A 47 5.71 7.90 -5.00
C GLU A 47 5.01 9.13 -4.42
N LEU A 48 4.51 9.04 -3.17
CA LEU A 48 3.91 10.18 -2.48
C LEU A 48 4.91 11.32 -2.30
N VAL A 49 6.12 11.02 -1.81
CA VAL A 49 7.18 12.02 -1.64
C VAL A 49 7.62 12.60 -2.98
N SER A 50 7.86 11.74 -3.97
CA SER A 50 8.25 12.17 -5.32
C SER A 50 7.18 13.03 -6.02
N SER A 51 5.92 12.88 -5.61
CA SER A 51 4.78 13.64 -6.14
C SER A 51 4.34 14.80 -5.24
N GLY A 52 5.16 15.15 -4.24
CA GLY A 52 5.06 16.42 -3.50
C GLY A 52 4.69 16.31 -2.03
N LEU A 53 4.54 15.12 -1.44
CA LEU A 53 4.41 14.96 0.02
C LEU A 53 5.77 15.30 0.67
N PRO A 54 5.88 16.32 1.53
CA PRO A 54 7.12 16.57 2.23
C PRO A 54 7.38 15.41 3.21
N PRO A 55 8.55 14.75 3.16
CA PRO A 55 8.78 13.52 3.91
C PRO A 55 8.66 13.74 5.42
N TYR A 56 9.09 14.91 5.91
CA TYR A 56 9.01 15.32 7.31
C TYR A 56 7.58 15.64 7.81
N GLU A 57 6.56 15.67 6.93
CA GLU A 57 5.17 15.82 7.38
C GLU A 57 4.61 14.54 8.00
N VAL A 58 5.16 13.38 7.63
CA VAL A 58 4.67 12.04 7.99
C VAL A 58 5.73 11.14 8.63
N THR A 59 6.98 11.58 8.65
CA THR A 59 8.14 10.91 9.25
C THR A 59 8.99 11.95 10.00
N ARG A 60 9.88 11.52 10.89
CA ARG A 60 10.74 12.39 11.68
C ARG A 60 12.05 12.69 10.97
N GLU A 61 12.74 11.66 10.48
CA GLU A 61 14.05 11.78 9.82
C GLU A 61 13.92 11.76 8.28
N GLY A 62 12.69 11.75 7.76
CA GLY A 62 12.45 11.79 6.32
C GLY A 62 12.66 10.44 5.62
N LEU A 63 12.62 9.34 6.36
CA LEU A 63 12.96 7.99 5.86
C LEU A 63 11.72 7.07 5.81
N PRO A 64 11.60 6.20 4.77
CA PRO A 64 10.45 5.31 4.61
C PRO A 64 10.33 4.24 5.71
N GLN A 65 11.46 3.78 6.25
CA GLN A 65 11.52 2.74 7.27
C GLN A 65 11.26 3.23 8.70
N GLU A 66 10.88 4.50 8.89
CA GLU A 66 10.46 5.00 10.19
C GLU A 66 9.06 4.49 10.54
N LEU A 67 9.06 3.23 10.97
CA LEU A 67 7.93 2.55 11.60
C LEU A 67 7.84 2.88 13.10
N ALA A 68 8.83 3.57 13.69
CA ALA A 68 8.89 3.87 15.11
C ALA A 68 8.84 5.38 15.39
N ASP A 69 7.65 5.81 15.79
CA ASP A 69 7.33 7.06 16.51
C ASP A 69 7.88 8.38 15.92
N PRO A 70 7.35 8.86 14.77
CA PRO A 70 7.09 10.29 14.71
C PRO A 70 6.12 10.54 15.87
N GLN A 71 6.34 11.54 16.73
CA GLN A 71 5.48 11.87 17.89
C GLN A 71 4.03 12.26 17.47
N MET A 72 3.36 11.36 16.78
CA MET A 72 2.25 11.54 15.87
C MET A 72 1.56 10.20 15.67
N GLU A 73 0.29 10.18 16.03
CA GLU A 73 -0.54 9.00 15.90
C GLU A 73 -0.56 8.46 14.46
N PRO A 74 -0.56 7.12 14.26
CA PRO A 74 -0.53 6.52 12.93
C PRO A 74 -1.63 7.04 11.99
N LEU A 75 -2.84 7.25 12.52
CA LEU A 75 -3.96 7.77 11.75
C LEU A 75 -3.75 9.23 11.33
N GLU A 76 -3.10 10.04 12.16
CA GLU A 76 -2.75 11.42 11.84
C GLU A 76 -1.75 11.48 10.69
N ARG A 77 -0.74 10.59 10.67
CA ARG A 77 0.18 10.46 9.53
C ARG A 77 -0.59 10.12 8.25
N ALA A 78 -1.49 9.14 8.32
CA ALA A 78 -2.30 8.75 7.17
C ALA A 78 -3.18 9.90 6.67
N ARG A 79 -3.79 10.67 7.59
CA ARG A 79 -4.60 11.84 7.27
C ARG A 79 -3.80 12.91 6.51
N ARG A 80 -2.55 13.16 6.91
CA ARG A 80 -1.66 14.12 6.24
C ARG A 80 -1.28 13.71 4.82
N ALA A 81 -1.20 12.42 4.54
CA ALA A 81 -0.91 11.90 3.21
C ALA A 81 -2.12 11.91 2.25
N LEU A 82 -3.37 11.96 2.75
CA LEU A 82 -4.58 11.89 1.93
C LEU A 82 -4.61 12.88 0.74
N PRO A 83 -4.24 14.17 0.88
CA PRO A 83 -4.27 15.12 -0.23
C PRO A 83 -3.36 14.73 -1.41
N TYR A 84 -2.32 13.93 -1.13
CA TYR A 84 -1.29 13.54 -2.10
C TYR A 84 -1.63 12.23 -2.83
N LEU A 85 -2.56 11.41 -2.31
CA LEU A 85 -2.97 10.16 -2.96
C LEU A 85 -3.51 10.37 -4.38
N LYS A 86 -4.08 11.54 -4.67
CA LYS A 86 -4.55 11.88 -6.01
C LYS A 86 -3.41 11.98 -7.03
N HIS A 87 -2.18 12.29 -6.60
CA HIS A 87 -1.03 12.47 -7.48
C HIS A 87 -0.48 11.13 -7.98
N VAL A 88 -0.68 10.05 -7.21
CA VAL A 88 -0.22 8.70 -7.57
C VAL A 88 -1.33 7.86 -8.23
N ARG A 89 -2.49 8.44 -8.53
CA ARG A 89 -3.65 7.67 -9.01
C ARG A 89 -3.36 6.90 -10.31
N SER A 90 -2.52 7.44 -11.18
CA SER A 90 -2.15 6.86 -12.48
C SER A 90 -0.93 5.93 -12.44
N THR A 91 -0.33 5.70 -11.27
CA THR A 91 0.82 4.79 -11.15
C THR A 91 0.34 3.35 -10.91
N THR A 92 1.22 2.38 -11.18
CA THR A 92 0.96 0.97 -10.86
C THR A 92 0.79 0.76 -9.35
N ILE A 93 1.59 1.43 -8.52
CA ILE A 93 1.45 1.33 -7.07
C ILE A 93 0.14 1.97 -6.60
N GLY A 94 -0.29 3.09 -7.19
CA GLY A 94 -1.60 3.67 -6.94
C GLY A 94 -2.76 2.75 -7.32
N LEU A 95 -2.61 1.93 -8.37
CA LEU A 95 -3.58 0.87 -8.70
C LEU A 95 -3.59 -0.23 -7.63
N PHE A 96 -2.42 -0.75 -7.26
CA PHE A 96 -2.31 -1.79 -6.22
C PHE A 96 -2.83 -1.31 -4.87
N TRP A 97 -2.60 -0.05 -4.51
CA TRP A 97 -3.16 0.57 -3.31
C TRP A 97 -4.69 0.52 -3.30
N ARG A 98 -5.34 0.83 -4.43
CA ARG A 98 -6.81 0.75 -4.54
C ARG A 98 -7.33 -0.68 -4.53
N TRP A 99 -6.58 -1.65 -5.04
CA TRP A 99 -6.95 -3.06 -4.91
C TRP A 99 -6.86 -3.49 -3.45
N LEU A 100 -5.75 -3.20 -2.79
CA LEU A 100 -5.54 -3.49 -1.37
C LEU A 100 -6.64 -2.89 -0.49
N LEU A 101 -7.01 -1.62 -0.70
CA LEU A 101 -8.08 -0.99 0.07
C LEU A 101 -9.45 -1.67 -0.15
N ARG A 102 -9.74 -2.08 -1.39
CA ARG A 102 -10.97 -2.80 -1.71
C ARG A 102 -11.00 -4.18 -1.08
N ASP A 103 -9.88 -4.89 -1.14
CA ASP A 103 -9.78 -6.26 -0.64
C ASP A 103 -9.85 -6.30 0.90
N LEU A 104 -9.25 -5.32 1.58
CA LEU A 104 -9.23 -5.25 3.05
C LEU A 104 -10.45 -4.56 3.65
N TYR A 105 -10.96 -3.50 3.00
CA TYR A 105 -11.96 -2.60 3.59
C TYR A 105 -13.21 -2.40 2.74
N GLY A 106 -13.26 -2.91 1.50
CA GLY A 106 -14.42 -2.78 0.61
C GLY A 106 -14.62 -1.37 0.03
N VAL A 107 -13.59 -0.51 0.06
CA VAL A 107 -13.63 0.88 -0.43
C VAL A 107 -12.95 1.10 -1.77
#